data_AF-A0A0T9R2D2-F1
#
_entry.id   AF-A0A0T9R2D2-F1
#
_cell.length_a   1.000
_cell.length_b   1.000
_cell.length_c   1.000
_cell.angle_alpha   90.00
_cell.angle_beta   90.00
_cell.angle_gamma   90.00
#
_symmetry.space_group_name_H-M   'P 1'
#
loop_
_entity.id
_entity.type
_entity.pdbx_description
1 polymer ?
#
loop_
_entity_poly.entity_id
_entity_poly.type
_entity_poly.pdbx_seq_one_letter_code
_entity_poly.pdbx_strand_id
1 'polypeptide(L)'
;MSKINGLNLSEAMLQRGRLPHSVGHPTALPVSEMAMVLTLDQLRPNPDNPRATRNPKFEDIKASIRSRGLDSIPKVTRDPDGEDAYIFSDGGNTRYQILCELWQETGDDRFYHIHSIFKPWPGRLQCVIGHLAENEIRGDLTYIEKALGIHKARILWEEQQGRGVSLRELSEFLNQQGYPIHNSSISRMEDTLKYLYPCLPDLLDAGLSRSQVIPLITLRSAAEKMWSRHVVATDCSKTFEAVFSAVCTSFNCPDLYSLDMFRDELIGELLKALPHPLLNYDRWLIELDPKEQQRRELYGDPLPPPSALTPDANSVGISGAPLTKLPPQPNGAVPEVGLRSGTLTGPLTKPESAPDNRGDTSVNRPQEHLANIKTPPNLCGGPVIISGNANLAGANLLSTVVDESAGKDQPPASSVAFAATGLEPVDDIWHIPALMDDVEHLQDMAYRLAFELSEAMGCADSIAEYKQRDSAGYSTLADSTQKGNTNRFVTFLLGLTGHSGQESISLSIFCQTFLGSADQSDPPVLDDIHLVKIMRLMRVLRRLRQLQRDANVAINGGLL
;
A
#
# COMPACT_ATOMS: atom_id res chain seq x y z
N MET A 1 61.68 -3.73 -72.16
CA MET A 1 60.51 -4.51 -71.70
C MET A 1 60.60 -4.51 -70.18
N SER A 2 59.67 -3.91 -69.44
CA SER A 2 58.36 -4.50 -69.17
C SER A 2 57.34 -3.44 -68.76
N LYS A 3 56.11 -3.58 -69.28
CA LYS A 3 54.96 -2.71 -69.05
C LYS A 3 54.38 -2.96 -67.65
N ILE A 4 53.93 -1.86 -67.05
CA ILE A 4 53.15 -1.77 -65.82
C ILE A 4 51.79 -2.46 -66.07
N ASN A 5 51.48 -3.51 -65.31
CA ASN A 5 50.14 -4.10 -65.27
C ASN A 5 49.39 -3.51 -64.07
N GLY A 6 48.33 -2.77 -64.39
CA GLY A 6 47.42 -2.17 -63.43
C GLY A 6 46.66 -3.22 -62.64
N LEU A 7 46.63 -3.04 -61.32
CA LEU A 7 45.69 -3.70 -60.43
C LEU A 7 44.27 -3.26 -60.82
N ASN A 8 43.46 -4.20 -61.31
CA ASN A 8 42.05 -3.99 -61.64
C ASN A 8 41.24 -3.75 -60.36
N LEU A 9 41.22 -2.49 -59.91
CA LEU A 9 40.46 -2.02 -58.74
C LEU A 9 38.94 -2.29 -58.90
N SER A 10 38.45 -2.32 -60.14
CA SER A 10 37.06 -2.62 -60.49
C SER A 10 36.65 -4.06 -60.16
N GLU A 11 37.59 -5.01 -60.22
CA GLU A 11 37.34 -6.44 -59.92
C GLU A 11 37.35 -6.69 -58.40
N ALA A 12 38.15 -5.93 -57.65
CA ALA A 12 38.19 -5.98 -56.19
C ALA A 12 36.92 -5.37 -55.52
N MET A 13 36.28 -4.38 -56.15
CA MET A 13 35.03 -3.77 -55.64
C MET A 13 33.76 -4.56 -56.00
N LEU A 14 33.84 -5.54 -56.90
CA LEU A 14 32.71 -6.38 -57.33
C LEU A 14 32.56 -7.68 -56.53
N GLN A 15 33.41 -7.94 -55.53
CA GLN A 15 33.19 -9.01 -54.56
C GLN A 15 32.04 -8.63 -53.60
N ARG A 16 30.82 -8.81 -54.11
CA ARG A 16 29.59 -8.90 -53.32
C ARG A 16 29.78 -9.95 -52.22
N GLY A 17 29.58 -9.52 -50.98
CA GLY A 17 29.19 -10.31 -49.81
C GLY A 17 29.89 -11.65 -49.64
N ARG A 18 30.83 -11.73 -48.69
CA ARG A 18 31.11 -13.00 -48.02
C ARG A 18 29.79 -13.64 -47.62
N LEU A 19 29.46 -14.78 -48.23
CA LEU A 19 28.58 -15.76 -47.60
C LEU A 19 29.18 -16.03 -46.20
N PRO A 20 28.38 -16.02 -45.12
CA PRO A 20 28.91 -16.28 -43.80
C PRO A 20 29.55 -17.66 -43.82
N HIS A 21 30.88 -17.70 -43.73
CA HIS A 21 31.57 -18.88 -43.24
C HIS A 21 30.91 -19.25 -41.92
N SER A 22 30.57 -20.53 -41.74
CA SER A 22 30.15 -21.05 -40.45
C SER A 22 31.20 -20.61 -39.43
N VAL A 23 30.84 -19.63 -38.61
CA VAL A 23 31.66 -19.20 -37.50
C VAL A 23 31.62 -20.36 -36.54
N GLY A 24 32.67 -21.18 -36.57
CA GLY A 24 32.97 -22.07 -35.45
C GLY A 24 32.91 -21.24 -34.18
N HIS A 25 32.24 -21.78 -33.16
CA HIS A 25 31.97 -21.11 -31.89
C HIS A 25 33.18 -20.26 -31.48
N PRO A 26 33.04 -18.94 -31.34
CA PRO A 26 34.11 -18.15 -30.77
C PRO A 26 34.36 -18.70 -29.37
N THR A 27 35.56 -19.25 -29.15
CA THR A 27 35.97 -19.88 -27.89
C THR A 27 36.03 -18.87 -26.73
N ALA A 28 35.85 -17.58 -27.02
CA ALA A 28 35.72 -16.49 -26.06
C ALA A 28 34.41 -15.73 -26.32
N LEU A 29 33.59 -15.59 -25.28
CA LEU A 29 32.37 -14.78 -25.34
C LEU A 29 32.72 -13.28 -25.49
N PRO A 30 31.94 -12.50 -26.27
CA PRO A 30 32.16 -11.07 -26.40
C PRO A 30 32.13 -10.36 -25.05
N VAL A 31 33.00 -9.36 -24.85
CA VAL A 31 33.08 -8.59 -23.60
C VAL A 31 32.19 -7.33 -23.63
N SER A 32 31.59 -7.03 -24.79
CA SER A 32 30.68 -5.91 -25.00
C SER A 32 29.41 -6.35 -25.72
N GLU A 33 28.38 -5.50 -25.71
CA GLU A 33 27.17 -5.74 -26.48
C GLU A 33 27.47 -5.86 -27.99
N MET A 34 26.90 -6.86 -28.66
CA MET A 34 27.16 -7.12 -30.07
C MET A 34 25.91 -7.65 -30.79
N ALA A 35 25.59 -7.10 -31.96
CA ALA A 35 24.52 -7.64 -32.79
C ALA A 35 24.93 -9.00 -33.39
N MET A 36 24.04 -9.98 -33.29
CA MET A 36 24.24 -11.34 -33.79
C MET A 36 22.98 -11.85 -34.50
N VAL A 37 23.16 -12.79 -35.41
CA VAL A 37 22.05 -13.57 -35.98
C VAL A 37 22.22 -14.98 -35.47
N LEU A 38 21.24 -15.43 -34.68
CA LEU A 38 21.23 -16.75 -34.06
C LEU A 38 20.12 -17.60 -34.68
N THR A 39 20.34 -18.91 -34.76
CA THR A 39 19.28 -19.84 -35.16
C THR A 39 18.42 -20.22 -33.95
N LEU A 40 17.19 -20.69 -34.20
CA LEU A 40 16.31 -21.21 -33.15
C LEU A 40 16.98 -22.32 -32.31
N ASP A 41 17.81 -23.16 -32.93
CA ASP A 41 18.52 -24.25 -32.24
C ASP A 41 19.62 -23.76 -31.29
N GLN A 42 20.18 -22.58 -31.56
CA GLN A 42 21.19 -21.94 -30.70
C GLN A 42 20.56 -21.21 -29.51
N LEU A 43 19.23 -21.00 -29.54
CA LEU A 43 18.50 -20.27 -28.51
C LEU A 43 17.72 -21.22 -27.62
N ARG A 44 17.68 -20.90 -26.33
CA ARG A 44 16.85 -21.60 -25.34
C ARG A 44 16.06 -20.61 -24.48
N PRO A 45 14.89 -21.01 -23.97
CA PRO A 45 14.19 -20.22 -22.96
C PRO A 45 15.07 -20.07 -21.73
N ASN A 46 14.98 -18.93 -21.06
CA ASN A 46 15.69 -18.76 -19.80
C ASN A 46 15.07 -19.68 -18.72
N PRO A 47 15.85 -20.60 -18.11
CA PRO A 47 15.33 -21.53 -17.09
C PRO A 47 14.95 -20.83 -15.79
N ASP A 48 15.43 -19.61 -15.57
CA ASP A 48 15.20 -18.84 -14.36
C ASP A 48 14.04 -17.84 -14.49
N ASN A 49 13.27 -17.92 -15.57
CA ASN A 49 12.11 -17.07 -15.77
C ASN A 49 11.05 -17.33 -14.69
N PRO A 50 10.67 -16.32 -13.89
CA PRO A 50 9.74 -16.51 -12.78
C PRO A 50 8.29 -16.73 -13.23
N ARG A 51 7.96 -16.46 -14.50
CA ARG A 51 6.63 -16.75 -15.06
C ARG A 51 6.54 -18.20 -15.53
N ALA A 52 5.66 -18.97 -14.89
CA ALA A 52 5.32 -20.34 -15.31
C ALA A 52 4.08 -20.38 -16.22
N THR A 53 3.18 -19.40 -16.09
CA THR A 53 1.89 -19.39 -16.79
C THR A 53 2.00 -18.86 -18.22
N ARG A 54 1.25 -19.46 -19.16
CA ARG A 54 1.20 -19.03 -20.57
C ARG A 54 0.61 -17.62 -20.67
N ASN A 55 1.25 -16.76 -21.48
CA ASN A 55 0.80 -15.38 -21.66
C ASN A 55 -0.60 -15.34 -22.30
N PRO A 56 -1.59 -14.60 -21.75
CA PRO A 56 -2.94 -14.53 -22.31
C PRO A 56 -2.98 -13.94 -23.73
N LYS A 57 -2.04 -13.05 -24.07
CA LYS A 57 -1.92 -12.42 -25.40
C LYS A 57 -1.12 -13.26 -26.40
N PHE A 58 -0.89 -14.55 -26.12
CA PHE A 58 -0.04 -15.41 -26.94
C PHE A 58 -0.47 -15.43 -28.41
N GLU A 59 -1.76 -15.68 -28.67
CA GLU A 59 -2.28 -15.80 -30.03
C GLU A 59 -2.22 -14.47 -30.80
N ASP A 60 -2.49 -13.35 -30.12
CA ASP A 60 -2.37 -12.01 -30.71
C ASP A 60 -0.92 -11.71 -31.10
N ILE A 61 0.04 -12.05 -30.23
CA ILE A 61 1.47 -11.89 -30.51
C ILE A 61 1.89 -12.81 -31.67
N LYS A 62 1.37 -14.04 -31.73
CA LYS A 62 1.63 -14.98 -32.83
C LYS A 62 1.11 -14.46 -34.17
N ALA A 63 -0.10 -13.92 -34.21
CA ALA A 63 -0.66 -13.29 -35.41
C ALA A 63 0.15 -12.06 -35.85
N SER A 64 0.59 -11.23 -34.90
CA SER A 64 1.47 -10.08 -35.18
C SER A 64 2.82 -10.53 -35.76
N ILE A 65 3.50 -11.50 -35.15
CA ILE A 65 4.80 -11.98 -35.62
C ILE A 65 4.66 -12.66 -37.00
N ARG A 66 3.56 -13.39 -37.24
CA ARG A 66 3.31 -14.02 -38.54
C ARG A 66 3.18 -12.99 -39.67
N SER A 67 2.54 -11.84 -39.40
CA SER A 67 2.29 -10.80 -40.41
C SER A 67 3.47 -9.85 -40.62
N ARG A 68 4.05 -9.31 -39.55
CA ARG A 68 5.10 -8.28 -39.61
C ARG A 68 6.52 -8.78 -39.33
N GLY A 69 6.66 -9.98 -38.77
CA GLY A 69 7.93 -10.45 -38.22
C GLY A 69 8.16 -9.93 -36.80
N LEU A 70 9.39 -10.11 -36.30
CA LEU A 70 9.77 -9.75 -34.94
C LEU A 70 10.19 -8.27 -34.87
N ASP A 71 9.27 -7.39 -34.48
CA ASP A 71 9.51 -5.94 -34.43
C ASP A 71 10.56 -5.53 -33.37
N SER A 72 10.67 -6.27 -32.27
CA SER A 72 11.61 -5.99 -31.18
C SER A 72 12.79 -6.95 -31.21
N ILE A 73 14.02 -6.44 -31.35
CA ILE A 73 15.24 -7.24 -31.34
C ILE A 73 15.49 -7.79 -29.91
N PRO A 74 15.43 -9.12 -29.69
CA PRO A 74 15.68 -9.72 -28.39
C PRO A 74 17.13 -9.56 -27.95
N LYS A 75 17.31 -9.43 -26.64
CA LYS A 75 18.61 -9.43 -25.99
C LYS A 75 18.88 -10.81 -25.41
N VAL A 76 20.07 -11.33 -25.70
CA VAL A 76 20.46 -12.69 -25.34
C VAL A 76 21.80 -12.66 -24.62
N THR A 77 22.00 -13.60 -23.73
CA THR A 77 23.25 -13.79 -23.00
C THR A 77 23.58 -15.27 -22.99
N ARG A 78 24.79 -15.63 -22.58
CA ARG A 78 25.19 -17.02 -22.43
C ARG A 78 25.80 -17.26 -21.06
N ASP A 79 25.30 -18.27 -20.36
CA ASP A 79 25.87 -18.72 -19.11
C ASP A 79 27.21 -19.44 -19.40
N PRO A 80 28.35 -18.98 -18.88
CA PRO A 80 29.64 -19.65 -19.07
C PRO A 80 29.68 -21.05 -18.43
N ASP A 81 28.89 -21.30 -17.39
CA ASP A 81 28.90 -22.56 -16.63
C ASP A 81 27.79 -23.53 -17.08
N GLY A 82 26.92 -23.09 -18.00
CA GLY A 82 25.77 -23.83 -18.49
C GLY A 82 26.01 -24.59 -19.81
N GLU A 83 24.91 -25.01 -20.44
CA GLU A 83 24.93 -25.58 -21.78
C GLU A 83 25.43 -24.57 -22.83
N ASP A 84 25.99 -25.04 -23.94
CA ASP A 84 26.46 -24.20 -25.06
C ASP A 84 25.27 -23.64 -25.88
N ALA A 85 24.45 -22.83 -25.23
CA ALA A 85 23.25 -22.21 -25.78
C ALA A 85 23.11 -20.75 -25.31
N TYR A 86 22.48 -19.94 -26.14
CA TYR A 86 22.13 -18.56 -25.80
C TYR A 86 20.74 -18.53 -25.14
N ILE A 87 20.63 -17.81 -24.03
CA ILE A 87 19.38 -17.62 -23.31
C ILE A 87 18.93 -16.16 -23.40
N PHE A 88 17.63 -15.91 -23.29
CA PHE A 88 17.10 -14.55 -23.28
C PHE A 88 17.48 -13.81 -21.98
N SER A 89 18.03 -12.61 -22.12
CA SER A 89 18.39 -11.77 -20.98
C SER A 89 17.20 -10.97 -20.45
N ASP A 90 16.40 -10.36 -21.34
CA ASP A 90 15.36 -9.38 -20.99
C ASP A 90 14.05 -9.75 -21.70
N GLY A 91 13.21 -10.53 -21.05
CA GLY A 91 11.98 -11.07 -21.65
C GLY A 91 12.20 -11.83 -22.97
N GLY A 92 11.13 -12.34 -23.58
CA GLY A 92 11.21 -12.97 -24.91
C GLY A 92 11.00 -14.48 -24.96
N ASN A 93 10.89 -15.17 -23.82
CA ASN A 93 10.53 -16.59 -23.79
C ASN A 93 9.23 -16.91 -24.55
N THR A 94 8.19 -16.09 -24.38
CA THR A 94 6.94 -16.23 -25.13
C THR A 94 7.15 -16.04 -26.63
N ARG A 95 7.97 -15.06 -27.02
CA ARG A 95 8.27 -14.80 -28.45
C ARG A 95 9.06 -15.96 -29.05
N TYR A 96 9.99 -16.55 -28.31
CA TYR A 96 10.71 -17.74 -28.71
C TYR A 96 9.78 -18.93 -28.96
N GLN A 97 8.87 -19.22 -28.02
CA GLN A 97 7.86 -20.28 -28.20
C GLN A 97 7.03 -20.06 -29.47
N ILE A 98 6.60 -18.83 -29.71
CA ILE A 98 5.87 -18.46 -30.93
C ILE A 98 6.70 -18.68 -32.20
N LEU A 99 7.98 -18.30 -32.19
CA LEU A 99 8.88 -18.49 -33.34
C LEU A 99 9.10 -19.98 -33.62
N CYS A 100 9.24 -20.81 -32.59
CA CYS A 100 9.29 -22.27 -32.74
C CYS A 100 8.03 -22.82 -33.39
N GLU A 101 6.84 -22.41 -32.93
CA GLU A 101 5.57 -22.84 -33.53
C GLU A 101 5.43 -22.38 -34.98
N LEU A 102 5.76 -21.12 -35.27
CA LEU A 102 5.69 -20.58 -36.64
C LEU A 102 6.66 -21.25 -37.60
N TRP A 103 7.88 -21.55 -37.15
CA TRP A 103 8.85 -22.31 -37.95
C TRP A 103 8.35 -23.73 -38.25
N GLN A 104 7.80 -24.42 -37.26
CA GLN A 104 7.21 -25.76 -37.45
C GLN A 104 6.00 -25.74 -38.39
N GLU A 105 5.16 -24.71 -38.33
CA GLU A 105 3.97 -24.58 -39.18
C GLU A 105 4.30 -24.18 -40.62
N THR A 106 5.25 -23.27 -40.81
CA THR A 106 5.48 -22.62 -42.13
C THR A 106 6.76 -23.05 -42.83
N GLY A 107 7.78 -23.48 -42.09
CA GLY A 107 9.11 -23.76 -42.63
C GLY A 107 9.80 -22.53 -43.23
N ASP A 108 9.41 -21.31 -42.85
CA ASP A 108 9.95 -20.06 -43.37
C ASP A 108 11.20 -19.62 -42.58
N ASP A 109 12.33 -19.48 -43.28
CA ASP A 109 13.66 -19.20 -42.70
C ASP A 109 13.70 -17.91 -41.86
N ARG A 110 12.77 -16.97 -42.09
CA ARG A 110 12.66 -15.73 -41.30
C ARG A 110 12.28 -15.96 -39.84
N PHE A 111 11.67 -17.11 -39.52
CA PHE A 111 11.37 -17.49 -38.14
C PHE A 111 12.48 -18.34 -37.52
N TYR A 112 13.35 -18.91 -38.35
CA TYR A 112 14.50 -19.72 -37.93
C TYR A 112 15.72 -18.87 -37.60
N HIS A 113 15.98 -17.80 -38.36
CA HIS A 113 17.09 -16.87 -38.13
C HIS A 113 16.64 -15.61 -37.39
N ILE A 114 17.16 -15.39 -36.20
CA ILE A 114 16.73 -14.34 -35.28
C ILE A 114 17.83 -13.31 -35.12
N HIS A 115 17.52 -12.07 -35.51
CA HIS A 115 18.36 -10.92 -35.17
C HIS A 115 18.29 -10.67 -33.66
N SER A 116 19.42 -10.67 -32.98
CA SER A 116 19.52 -10.50 -31.53
C SER A 116 20.71 -9.64 -31.15
N ILE A 117 20.70 -9.12 -29.93
CA ILE A 117 21.83 -8.41 -29.34
C ILE A 117 22.38 -9.27 -28.23
N PHE A 118 23.63 -9.70 -28.37
CA PHE A 118 24.37 -10.35 -27.30
C PHE A 118 24.70 -9.33 -26.22
N LYS A 119 24.44 -9.70 -24.97
CA LYS A 119 24.88 -9.01 -23.76
C LYS A 119 25.86 -9.89 -22.99
N PRO A 120 26.94 -9.32 -22.44
CA PRO A 120 27.82 -10.05 -21.53
C PRO A 120 27.04 -10.60 -20.33
N TRP A 121 27.40 -11.82 -19.89
CA TRP A 121 26.76 -12.46 -18.74
C TRP A 121 26.98 -11.65 -17.47
N PRO A 122 25.93 -11.08 -16.87
CA PRO A 122 26.07 -10.29 -15.65
C PRO A 122 26.15 -11.17 -14.39
N GLY A 123 26.01 -12.49 -14.53
CA GLY A 123 25.86 -13.44 -13.44
C GLY A 123 24.40 -13.88 -13.26
N ARG A 124 24.20 -15.15 -12.86
CA ARG A 124 22.87 -15.76 -12.70
C ARG A 124 21.98 -14.98 -11.73
N LEU A 125 22.55 -14.56 -10.60
CA LEU A 125 21.86 -13.74 -9.59
C LEU A 125 21.33 -12.42 -10.17
N GLN A 126 22.16 -11.72 -10.95
CA GLN A 126 21.77 -10.45 -11.56
C GLN A 126 20.64 -10.62 -12.60
N CYS A 127 20.68 -11.72 -13.36
CA CYS A 127 19.60 -12.08 -14.28
C CYS A 127 18.26 -12.25 -13.55
N VAL A 128 18.24 -13.01 -12.43
CA VAL A 128 17.02 -13.24 -11.63
C VAL A 128 16.47 -11.93 -11.09
N ILE A 129 17.32 -11.05 -10.55
CA ILE A 129 16.90 -9.76 -10.01
C ILE A 129 16.36 -8.85 -11.13
N GLY A 130 17.02 -8.83 -12.28
CA GLY A 130 16.56 -8.07 -13.45
C GLY A 130 15.16 -8.50 -13.91
N HIS A 131 14.88 -9.80 -13.95
CA HIS A 131 13.56 -10.33 -14.28
C HIS A 131 12.50 -9.98 -13.23
N LEU A 132 12.84 -10.04 -11.95
CA LEU A 132 11.94 -9.64 -10.88
C LEU A 132 11.56 -8.16 -10.99
N ALA A 133 12.55 -7.28 -11.17
CA ALA A 133 12.32 -5.84 -11.31
C ALA A 133 11.49 -5.50 -12.56
N GLU A 134 11.80 -6.12 -13.70
CA GLU A 134 11.04 -5.89 -14.94
C GLU A 134 9.58 -6.34 -14.83
N ASN A 135 9.32 -7.51 -14.24
CA ASN A 135 7.96 -8.03 -14.12
C ASN A 135 7.14 -7.27 -13.06
N GLU A 136 7.78 -6.72 -12.01
CA GLU A 136 7.11 -5.88 -11.02
C GLU A 136 6.61 -4.57 -11.63
N ILE A 137 7.39 -3.92 -12.50
CA ILE A 137 6.96 -2.72 -13.25
C ILE A 137 5.76 -3.03 -14.16
N ARG A 138 5.72 -4.24 -14.74
CA ARG A 138 4.63 -4.67 -15.62
C ARG A 138 3.37 -5.10 -14.85
N GLY A 139 3.51 -5.50 -13.58
CA GLY A 139 2.40 -6.01 -12.76
C GLY A 139 1.94 -7.42 -13.12
N ASP A 140 2.76 -8.18 -13.85
CA ASP A 140 2.38 -9.48 -14.43
C ASP A 140 2.62 -10.68 -13.48
N LEU A 141 3.27 -10.47 -12.33
CA LEU A 141 3.74 -11.55 -11.45
C LEU A 141 2.74 -11.83 -10.31
N THR A 142 2.37 -13.10 -10.14
CA THR A 142 1.58 -13.52 -8.97
C THR A 142 2.39 -13.43 -7.69
N TYR A 143 1.70 -13.43 -6.54
CA TYR A 143 2.39 -13.37 -5.24
C TYR A 143 3.33 -14.57 -5.03
N ILE A 144 2.93 -15.77 -5.47
CA ILE A 144 3.74 -16.98 -5.31
C ILE A 144 4.96 -16.98 -6.23
N GLU A 145 4.82 -16.56 -7.50
CA GLU A 145 5.95 -16.44 -8.42
C GLU A 145 6.97 -15.40 -7.91
N LYS A 146 6.48 -14.30 -7.32
CA LYS A 146 7.34 -13.31 -6.63
C LYS A 146 8.11 -13.94 -5.48
N ALA A 147 7.45 -14.72 -4.64
CA ALA A 147 8.07 -15.41 -3.52
C ALA A 147 9.16 -16.39 -3.98
N LEU A 148 8.85 -17.24 -4.98
CA LEU A 148 9.79 -18.20 -5.56
C LEU A 148 11.03 -17.52 -6.16
N GLY A 149 10.83 -16.42 -6.90
CA GLY A 149 11.95 -15.68 -7.48
C GLY A 149 12.86 -15.04 -6.43
N ILE A 150 12.29 -14.46 -5.36
CA ILE A 150 13.09 -13.90 -4.26
C ILE A 150 13.83 -15.00 -3.50
N HIS A 151 13.19 -16.13 -3.23
CA HIS A 151 13.82 -17.28 -2.58
C HIS A 151 14.98 -17.82 -3.41
N LYS A 152 14.81 -17.91 -4.73
CA LYS A 152 15.89 -18.29 -5.65
C LYS A 152 17.04 -17.29 -5.65
N ALA A 153 16.76 -15.98 -5.65
CA ALA A 153 17.78 -14.96 -5.53
C ALA A 153 18.56 -15.08 -4.21
N ARG A 154 17.87 -15.42 -3.11
CA ARG A 154 18.49 -15.69 -1.83
C ARG A 154 19.46 -16.87 -1.89
N ILE A 155 19.02 -18.02 -2.41
CA ILE A 155 19.88 -19.22 -2.53
C ILE A 155 21.15 -18.91 -3.32
N LEU A 156 21.00 -18.28 -4.49
CA LEU A 156 22.13 -17.92 -5.35
C LEU A 156 23.10 -16.95 -4.65
N TRP A 157 22.58 -16.05 -3.83
CA TRP A 157 23.43 -15.11 -3.10
C TRP A 157 24.11 -15.75 -1.89
N GLU A 158 23.43 -16.63 -1.16
CA GLU A 158 24.02 -17.44 -0.09
C GLU A 158 25.16 -18.34 -0.63
N GLU A 159 24.98 -18.92 -1.82
CA GLU A 159 26.01 -19.68 -2.53
C GLU A 159 27.23 -18.83 -2.88
N GLN A 160 27.01 -17.62 -3.42
CA GLN A 160 28.10 -16.69 -3.76
C GLN A 160 28.90 -16.23 -2.52
N GLN A 161 28.23 -16.07 -1.39
CA GLN A 161 28.86 -15.63 -0.15
C GLN A 161 29.43 -16.80 0.69
N GLY A 162 29.08 -18.04 0.36
CA GLY A 162 29.49 -19.24 1.11
C GLY A 162 28.95 -19.30 2.54
N ARG A 163 27.89 -18.54 2.85
CA ARG A 163 27.27 -18.49 4.18
C ARG A 163 25.77 -18.22 4.06
N GLY A 164 25.02 -18.59 5.10
CA GLY A 164 23.65 -18.16 5.24
C GLY A 164 23.56 -16.64 5.38
N VAL A 165 22.50 -16.07 4.80
CA VAL A 165 22.29 -14.62 4.79
C VAL A 165 20.99 -14.29 5.50
N SER A 166 21.01 -13.22 6.31
CA SER A 166 19.82 -12.73 7.00
C SER A 166 18.85 -12.05 6.03
N LEU A 167 17.56 -12.03 6.40
CA LEU A 167 16.53 -11.37 5.58
C LEU A 167 16.74 -9.86 5.46
N ARG A 168 17.42 -9.23 6.43
CA ARG A 168 17.76 -7.80 6.38
C ARG A 168 18.86 -7.54 5.36
N GLU A 169 19.93 -8.32 5.41
CA GLU A 169 21.01 -8.26 4.41
C GLU A 169 20.44 -8.50 3.00
N LEU A 170 19.52 -9.46 2.83
CA LEU A 170 18.89 -9.74 1.54
C LEU A 170 18.03 -8.58 1.04
N SER A 171 17.25 -7.98 1.93
CA SER A 171 16.47 -6.78 1.62
C SER A 171 17.38 -5.63 1.18
N GLU A 172 18.45 -5.34 1.92
CA GLU A 172 19.42 -4.29 1.57
C GLU A 172 20.11 -4.55 0.23
N PHE A 173 20.54 -5.78 -0.01
CA PHE A 173 21.16 -6.18 -1.28
C PHE A 173 20.20 -6.01 -2.47
N LEU A 174 18.97 -6.51 -2.37
CA LEU A 174 17.98 -6.36 -3.42
C LEU A 174 17.63 -4.88 -3.68
N ASN A 175 17.53 -4.07 -2.63
CA ASN A 175 17.32 -2.62 -2.75
C ASN A 175 18.48 -1.94 -3.50
N GLN A 176 19.73 -2.30 -3.19
CA GLN A 176 20.92 -1.78 -3.89
C GLN A 176 20.96 -2.19 -5.37
N GLN A 177 20.43 -3.36 -5.71
CA GLN A 177 20.30 -3.84 -7.09
C GLN A 177 19.08 -3.26 -7.84
N GLY A 178 18.36 -2.31 -7.24
CA GLY A 178 17.22 -1.64 -7.86
C GLY A 178 15.89 -2.38 -7.75
N TYR A 179 15.78 -3.35 -6.84
CA TYR A 179 14.54 -4.06 -6.53
C TYR A 179 14.03 -3.70 -5.12
N PRO A 180 13.12 -2.72 -4.99
CA PRO A 180 12.70 -2.20 -3.69
C PRO A 180 11.83 -3.21 -2.92
N ILE A 181 12.37 -3.81 -1.86
CA ILE A 181 11.63 -4.76 -1.01
C ILE A 181 12.05 -4.67 0.45
N HIS A 182 11.07 -4.74 1.35
CA HIS A 182 11.29 -4.74 2.80
C HIS A 182 11.42 -6.17 3.36
N ASN A 183 12.31 -6.36 4.35
CA ASN A 183 12.57 -7.65 5.01
C ASN A 183 11.31 -8.36 5.53
N SER A 184 10.31 -7.61 6.02
CA SER A 184 9.05 -8.19 6.51
C SER A 184 8.24 -8.85 5.41
N SER A 185 8.29 -8.30 4.18
CA SER A 185 7.62 -8.92 3.03
C SER A 185 8.34 -10.19 2.60
N ILE A 186 9.68 -10.19 2.61
CA ILE A 186 10.49 -11.38 2.36
C ILE A 186 10.16 -12.47 3.38
N SER A 187 10.10 -12.12 4.67
CA SER A 187 9.73 -13.07 5.73
C SER A 187 8.38 -13.73 5.47
N ARG A 188 7.34 -12.96 5.09
CA ARG A 188 6.03 -13.53 4.78
C ARG A 188 6.05 -14.41 3.54
N MET A 189 6.86 -14.06 2.53
CA MET A 189 7.04 -14.89 1.34
C MET A 189 7.73 -16.22 1.67
N GLU A 190 8.81 -16.18 2.47
CA GLU A 190 9.50 -17.37 2.95
C GLU A 190 8.59 -18.27 3.80
N ASP A 191 7.78 -17.67 4.69
CA ASP A 191 6.77 -18.41 5.46
C ASP A 191 5.72 -19.04 4.54
N THR A 192 5.31 -18.35 3.47
CA THR A 192 4.38 -18.90 2.47
C THR A 192 4.98 -20.14 1.83
N LEU A 193 6.22 -20.06 1.36
CA LEU A 193 6.92 -21.16 0.68
C LEU A 193 7.18 -22.34 1.62
N LYS A 194 7.49 -22.06 2.88
CA LYS A 194 7.82 -23.09 3.87
C LYS A 194 6.58 -23.83 4.37
N TYR A 195 5.48 -23.10 4.61
CA TYR A 195 4.34 -23.64 5.36
C TYR A 195 3.07 -23.83 4.55
N LEU A 196 2.80 -22.97 3.56
CA LEU A 196 1.57 -23.01 2.77
C LEU A 196 1.78 -23.72 1.43
N TYR A 197 2.83 -23.37 0.70
CA TYR A 197 3.10 -23.93 -0.63
C TYR A 197 3.16 -25.46 -0.70
N PRO A 198 3.73 -26.19 0.30
CA PRO A 198 3.74 -27.65 0.27
C PRO A 198 2.35 -28.31 0.38
N CYS A 199 1.33 -27.58 0.85
CA CYS A 199 -0.02 -28.11 1.09
C CYS A 199 -1.15 -27.38 0.34
N LEU A 200 -0.88 -26.19 -0.22
CA LEU A 200 -1.79 -25.38 -1.03
C LEU A 200 -1.16 -24.95 -2.38
N PRO A 201 -0.49 -25.84 -3.15
CA PRO A 201 0.20 -25.43 -4.37
C PRO A 201 -0.76 -24.89 -5.43
N ASP A 202 -1.83 -25.63 -5.76
CA ASP A 202 -2.76 -25.26 -6.84
C ASP A 202 -3.52 -23.96 -6.51
N LEU A 203 -3.86 -23.75 -5.24
CA LEU A 203 -4.51 -22.52 -4.78
C LEU A 203 -3.58 -21.30 -4.90
N LEU A 204 -2.29 -21.45 -4.58
CA LEU A 204 -1.31 -20.37 -4.68
C LEU A 204 -0.96 -20.07 -6.14
N ASP A 205 -0.78 -21.11 -6.95
CA ASP A 205 -0.49 -21.01 -8.39
C ASP A 205 -1.66 -20.43 -9.18
N ALA A 206 -2.90 -20.62 -8.72
CA ALA A 206 -4.09 -19.94 -9.24
C ALA A 206 -4.07 -18.41 -9.02
N GLY A 207 -3.09 -17.87 -8.28
CA GLY A 207 -2.85 -16.44 -8.14
C GLY A 207 -3.39 -15.83 -6.85
N LEU A 208 -3.38 -16.58 -5.74
CA LEU A 208 -3.82 -16.05 -4.44
C LEU A 208 -3.05 -14.78 -4.08
N SER A 209 -3.78 -13.71 -3.76
CA SER A 209 -3.18 -12.40 -3.51
C SER A 209 -2.52 -12.30 -2.13
N ARG A 210 -1.59 -11.35 -1.97
CA ARG A 210 -0.93 -11.07 -0.68
C ARG A 210 -1.93 -10.85 0.46
N SER A 211 -3.04 -10.14 0.21
CA SER A 211 -4.07 -9.85 1.22
C SER A 211 -4.83 -11.10 1.67
N GLN A 212 -4.86 -12.16 0.87
CA GLN A 212 -5.47 -13.44 1.21
C GLN A 212 -4.48 -14.40 1.87
N VAL A 213 -3.22 -14.39 1.43
CA VAL A 213 -2.16 -15.25 1.99
C VAL A 213 -1.77 -14.83 3.42
N ILE A 214 -1.66 -13.53 3.70
CA ILE A 214 -1.23 -13.05 5.03
C ILE A 214 -2.17 -13.54 6.16
N PRO A 215 -3.51 -13.42 6.04
CA PRO A 215 -4.43 -13.99 7.02
C PRO A 215 -4.23 -15.49 7.28
N LEU A 216 -3.95 -16.29 6.24
CA LEU A 216 -3.66 -17.72 6.41
C LEU A 216 -2.39 -17.98 7.21
N ILE A 217 -1.32 -17.22 6.95
CA ILE A 217 -0.06 -17.34 7.71
C ILE A 217 -0.30 -16.97 9.18
N THR A 218 -1.02 -15.87 9.43
CA THR A 218 -1.35 -15.42 10.79
C THR A 218 -2.24 -16.43 11.52
N LEU A 219 -3.25 -16.98 10.84
CA LEU A 219 -4.12 -18.02 11.37
C LEU A 219 -3.32 -19.27 11.75
N ARG A 220 -2.42 -19.72 10.88
CA ARG A 220 -1.53 -20.87 11.13
C ARG A 220 -0.64 -20.61 12.36
N SER A 221 0.06 -19.48 12.42
CA SER A 221 1.00 -19.20 13.51
C SER A 221 0.30 -19.04 14.85
N ALA A 222 -0.91 -18.45 14.85
CA ALA A 222 -1.77 -18.39 16.02
C ALA A 222 -2.20 -19.78 16.49
N ALA A 223 -2.66 -20.62 15.56
CA ALA A 223 -3.09 -21.99 15.85
C ALA A 223 -1.95 -22.85 16.39
N GLU A 224 -0.76 -22.75 15.79
CA GLU A 224 0.47 -23.43 16.22
C GLU A 224 0.86 -22.99 17.64
N LYS A 225 0.88 -21.67 17.91
CA LYS A 225 1.20 -21.12 19.24
C LYS A 225 0.23 -21.57 20.33
N MET A 226 -1.05 -21.73 20.00
CA MET A 226 -2.05 -22.26 20.92
C MET A 226 -1.88 -23.76 21.12
N TRP A 227 -1.69 -24.51 20.04
CA TRP A 227 -1.42 -25.94 20.07
C TRP A 227 -0.21 -26.25 20.97
N SER A 228 0.93 -25.60 20.76
CA SER A 228 2.16 -25.82 21.55
C SER A 228 1.99 -25.51 23.04
N ARG A 229 1.08 -24.60 23.41
CA ARG A 229 0.81 -24.27 24.83
C ARG A 229 0.03 -25.36 25.56
N HIS A 230 -0.84 -26.07 24.85
CA HIS A 230 -1.77 -27.04 25.45
C HIS A 230 -1.41 -28.50 25.18
N VAL A 231 -0.60 -28.79 24.15
CA VAL A 231 -0.13 -30.15 23.83
C VAL A 231 0.63 -30.80 24.99
N VAL A 232 1.30 -30.01 25.84
CA VAL A 232 2.03 -30.53 27.01
C VAL A 232 1.10 -31.15 28.06
N ALA A 233 -0.16 -30.74 28.09
CA ALA A 233 -1.16 -31.20 29.06
C ALA A 233 -2.06 -32.33 28.53
N THR A 234 -1.85 -32.83 27.31
CA THR A 234 -2.76 -33.80 26.67
C THR A 234 -2.03 -34.71 25.70
N ASP A 235 -2.28 -36.02 25.78
CA ASP A 235 -1.76 -36.99 24.81
C ASP A 235 -2.45 -36.81 23.45
N CYS A 236 -1.70 -36.31 22.46
CA CYS A 236 -2.20 -36.06 21.10
C CYS A 236 -1.76 -37.16 20.15
N SER A 237 -2.68 -37.72 19.37
CA SER A 237 -2.37 -38.77 18.38
C SER A 237 -1.79 -38.23 17.06
N LYS A 238 -1.95 -36.93 16.79
CA LYS A 238 -1.52 -36.26 15.56
C LYS A 238 -0.67 -35.04 15.91
N THR A 239 0.29 -34.68 15.05
CA THR A 239 1.01 -33.42 15.15
C THR A 239 0.20 -32.27 14.55
N PHE A 240 0.53 -31.03 14.93
CA PHE A 240 -0.13 -29.85 14.38
C PHE A 240 0.01 -29.78 12.85
N GLU A 241 1.19 -30.09 12.31
CA GLU A 241 1.46 -30.04 10.88
C GLU A 241 0.60 -31.04 10.10
N ALA A 242 0.39 -32.24 10.66
CA ALA A 242 -0.45 -33.26 10.05
C ALA A 242 -1.92 -32.82 9.98
N VAL A 243 -2.42 -32.18 11.04
CA VAL A 243 -3.79 -31.63 11.09
C VAL A 243 -3.94 -30.49 10.10
N PHE A 244 -3.03 -29.52 10.14
CA PHE A 244 -3.06 -28.35 9.26
C PHE A 244 -2.97 -28.75 7.78
N SER A 245 -2.04 -29.64 7.42
CA SER A 245 -1.88 -30.12 6.05
C SER A 245 -3.11 -30.87 5.52
N ALA A 246 -3.77 -31.67 6.36
CA ALA A 246 -5.00 -32.37 5.98
C ALA A 246 -6.14 -31.39 5.63
N VAL A 247 -6.30 -30.32 6.43
CA VAL A 247 -7.28 -29.26 6.14
C VAL A 247 -6.88 -28.52 4.86
N CYS A 248 -5.63 -28.11 4.71
CA CYS A 248 -5.12 -27.47 3.50
C CYS A 248 -5.42 -28.26 2.23
N THR A 249 -5.19 -29.58 2.24
CA THR A 249 -5.44 -30.43 1.08
C THR A 249 -6.91 -30.39 0.64
N SER A 250 -7.84 -30.22 1.58
CA SER A 250 -9.30 -30.13 1.30
C SER A 250 -9.71 -28.79 0.67
N PHE A 251 -8.89 -27.74 0.83
CA PHE A 251 -9.14 -26.39 0.33
C PHE A 251 -8.13 -25.95 -0.75
N ASN A 252 -7.35 -26.87 -1.32
CA ASN A 252 -6.37 -26.58 -2.38
C ASN A 252 -7.00 -26.31 -3.76
N CYS A 253 -8.26 -25.86 -3.82
CA CYS A 253 -8.94 -25.52 -5.06
C CYS A 253 -9.57 -24.13 -4.94
N PRO A 254 -9.37 -23.21 -5.91
CA PRO A 254 -9.93 -21.86 -5.85
C PRO A 254 -11.45 -21.82 -5.64
N ASP A 255 -12.19 -22.77 -6.23
CA ASP A 255 -13.65 -22.83 -6.17
C ASP A 255 -14.18 -23.25 -4.79
N LEU A 256 -13.35 -23.95 -4.00
CA LEU A 256 -13.71 -24.46 -2.67
C LEU A 256 -13.17 -23.56 -1.55
N TYR A 257 -12.26 -22.65 -1.87
CA TYR A 257 -11.55 -21.85 -0.87
C TYR A 257 -12.37 -20.65 -0.38
N SER A 258 -12.63 -20.63 0.92
CA SER A 258 -13.06 -19.44 1.67
C SER A 258 -12.30 -19.41 2.98
N LEU A 259 -11.78 -18.23 3.36
CA LEU A 259 -11.00 -18.08 4.60
C LEU A 259 -11.82 -18.47 5.83
N ASP A 260 -13.11 -18.11 5.85
CA ASP A 260 -14.00 -18.41 6.98
C ASP A 260 -14.29 -19.91 7.08
N MET A 261 -14.59 -20.56 5.94
CA MET A 261 -14.80 -22.01 5.92
C MET A 261 -13.53 -22.79 6.26
N PHE A 262 -12.38 -22.33 5.76
CA PHE A 262 -11.08 -22.91 6.09
C PHE A 262 -10.81 -22.80 7.59
N ARG A 263 -11.10 -21.65 8.19
CA ARG A 263 -10.96 -21.42 9.63
C ARG A 263 -11.86 -22.36 10.44
N ASP A 264 -13.13 -22.48 10.06
CA ASP A 264 -14.10 -23.32 10.78
C ASP A 264 -13.70 -24.81 10.72
N GLU A 265 -13.31 -25.32 9.55
CA GLU A 265 -12.84 -26.70 9.39
C GLU A 265 -11.53 -26.93 10.17
N LEU A 266 -10.60 -25.97 10.14
CA LEU A 266 -9.38 -26.02 10.92
C LEU A 266 -9.67 -26.12 12.41
N ILE A 267 -10.58 -25.30 12.95
CA ILE A 267 -10.98 -25.37 14.36
C ILE A 267 -11.61 -26.74 14.67
N GLY A 268 -12.48 -27.24 13.78
CA GLY A 268 -13.10 -28.56 13.92
C GLY A 268 -12.08 -29.69 14.02
N GLU A 269 -11.09 -29.72 13.14
CA GLU A 269 -10.03 -30.74 13.17
C GLU A 269 -9.06 -30.55 14.37
N LEU A 270 -8.77 -29.31 14.76
CA LEU A 270 -7.96 -29.02 15.95
C LEU A 270 -8.65 -29.52 17.24
N LEU A 271 -9.97 -29.36 17.35
CA LEU A 271 -10.74 -29.87 18.50
C LEU A 271 -10.74 -31.40 18.59
N LYS A 272 -10.82 -32.09 17.44
CA LYS A 272 -10.74 -33.56 17.38
C LYS A 272 -9.35 -34.05 17.75
N ALA A 273 -8.31 -33.34 17.32
CA ALA A 273 -6.92 -33.75 17.50
C ALA A 273 -6.32 -33.33 18.86
N LEU A 274 -6.84 -32.25 19.46
CA LEU A 274 -6.46 -31.74 20.80
C LEU A 274 -7.74 -31.53 21.66
N PRO A 275 -8.31 -32.61 22.20
CA PRO A 275 -9.43 -32.52 23.12
C PRO A 275 -8.95 -32.01 24.48
N HIS A 276 -9.10 -30.70 24.74
CA HIS A 276 -8.69 -30.06 25.99
C HIS A 276 -9.87 -29.34 26.67
N PRO A 277 -10.08 -29.48 28.00
CA PRO A 277 -11.27 -28.96 28.69
C PRO A 277 -11.43 -27.43 28.65
N LEU A 278 -10.33 -26.71 28.43
CA LEU A 278 -10.34 -25.23 28.30
C LEU A 278 -10.39 -24.74 26.85
N LEU A 279 -10.30 -25.62 25.85
CA LEU A 279 -10.31 -25.28 24.42
C LEU A 279 -11.59 -25.81 23.79
N ASN A 280 -12.64 -24.99 23.80
CA ASN A 280 -13.85 -25.24 23.01
C ASN A 280 -13.81 -24.43 21.71
N TYR A 281 -14.82 -24.61 20.85
CA TYR A 281 -14.93 -23.90 19.58
C TYR A 281 -14.85 -22.38 19.75
N ASP A 282 -15.63 -21.83 20.68
CA ASP A 282 -15.67 -20.39 20.95
C ASP A 282 -14.31 -19.86 21.42
N ARG A 283 -13.57 -20.64 22.23
CA ARG A 283 -12.24 -20.25 22.68
C ARG A 283 -11.26 -20.22 21.51
N TRP A 284 -11.29 -21.22 20.62
CA TRP A 284 -10.49 -21.19 19.40
C TRP A 284 -10.86 -20.01 18.51
N LEU A 285 -12.15 -19.71 18.36
CA LEU A 285 -12.60 -18.56 17.59
C LEU A 285 -12.03 -17.25 18.16
N ILE A 286 -12.09 -17.05 19.48
CA ILE A 286 -11.52 -15.87 20.15
C ILE A 286 -10.00 -15.82 20.01
N GLU A 287 -9.30 -16.92 20.24
CA GLU A 287 -7.83 -16.97 20.20
C GLU A 287 -7.26 -16.80 18.79
N LEU A 288 -8.00 -17.22 17.77
CA LEU A 288 -7.62 -17.08 16.37
C LEU A 288 -8.07 -15.75 15.75
N ASP A 289 -8.80 -14.89 16.47
CA ASP A 289 -9.19 -13.56 15.97
C ASP A 289 -7.98 -12.59 16.03
N PRO A 290 -7.56 -12.03 14.87
CA PRO A 290 -6.46 -11.06 14.82
C PRO A 290 -6.69 -9.84 15.71
N LYS A 291 -7.94 -9.37 15.88
CA LYS A 291 -8.26 -8.19 16.69
C LYS A 291 -8.03 -8.43 18.17
N GLU A 292 -8.38 -9.62 18.64
CA GLU A 292 -8.17 -10.00 20.04
C GLU A 292 -6.69 -10.22 20.34
N GLN A 293 -5.92 -10.76 19.38
CA GLN A 293 -4.47 -10.86 19.51
C GLN A 293 -3.82 -9.47 19.63
N GLN A 294 -4.18 -8.54 18.74
CA GLN A 294 -3.68 -7.18 18.78
C GLN A 294 -4.09 -6.46 20.09
N ARG A 295 -5.30 -6.71 20.59
CA ARG A 295 -5.75 -6.18 21.89
C ARG A 295 -4.89 -6.71 23.04
N ARG A 296 -4.56 -8.00 23.06
CA ARG A 296 -3.72 -8.59 24.11
C ARG A 296 -2.27 -8.12 24.05
N GLU A 297 -1.74 -7.88 22.86
CA GLU A 297 -0.41 -7.28 22.70
C GLU A 297 -0.36 -5.84 23.24
N LEU A 298 -1.44 -5.07 23.06
CA LEU A 298 -1.50 -3.67 23.51
C LEU A 298 -1.90 -3.51 24.98
N TYR A 299 -2.79 -4.37 25.50
CA TYR A 299 -3.43 -4.21 26.82
C TYR A 299 -3.20 -5.38 27.78
N GLY A 300 -2.49 -6.44 27.38
CA GLY A 300 -2.27 -7.63 28.19
C GLY A 300 -3.48 -8.56 28.29
N ASP A 301 -3.32 -9.63 29.06
CA ASP A 301 -4.39 -10.61 29.30
C ASP A 301 -5.55 -9.97 30.08
N PRO A 302 -6.81 -10.25 29.71
CA PRO A 302 -7.95 -9.72 30.42
C PRO A 302 -7.95 -10.28 31.85
N LEU A 303 -8.19 -9.40 32.83
CA LEU A 303 -8.38 -9.81 34.21
C LEU A 303 -9.50 -10.85 34.27
N PRO A 304 -9.30 -12.00 34.94
CA PRO A 304 -10.36 -12.99 35.07
C PRO A 304 -11.59 -12.35 35.72
N PRO A 305 -12.81 -12.68 35.28
CA PRO A 305 -14.02 -12.16 35.91
C PRO A 305 -13.98 -12.53 37.40
N PRO A 306 -14.42 -11.62 38.30
CA PRO A 306 -14.47 -11.92 39.73
C PRO A 306 -15.31 -13.18 39.91
N SER A 307 -14.69 -14.23 40.48
CA SER A 307 -15.39 -15.46 40.79
C SER A 307 -16.59 -15.11 41.65
N ALA A 308 -17.79 -15.33 41.11
CA ALA A 308 -19.01 -15.20 41.89
C ALA A 308 -18.88 -16.15 43.08
N LEU A 309 -18.76 -15.58 44.28
CA LEU A 309 -18.80 -16.33 45.52
C LEU A 309 -20.13 -17.10 45.54
N THR A 310 -20.05 -18.41 45.42
CA THR A 310 -21.15 -19.30 45.77
C THR A 310 -21.48 -19.08 47.24
N PRO A 311 -22.74 -18.79 47.62
CA PRO A 311 -23.09 -18.74 49.02
C PRO A 311 -23.07 -20.18 49.56
N ASP A 312 -22.13 -20.46 50.45
CA ASP A 312 -22.06 -21.72 51.18
C ASP A 312 -23.36 -21.98 51.94
N ALA A 313 -23.95 -23.12 51.63
CA ALA A 313 -24.98 -23.74 52.44
C ALA A 313 -24.34 -24.26 53.73
N ASN A 314 -24.60 -23.60 54.87
CA ASN A 314 -24.89 -24.20 56.18
C ASN A 314 -24.79 -23.17 57.32
N SER A 315 -25.93 -22.66 57.78
CA SER A 315 -26.14 -22.42 59.21
C SER A 315 -27.63 -22.49 59.54
N VAL A 316 -27.93 -23.33 60.53
CA VAL A 316 -29.24 -23.79 60.98
C VAL A 316 -29.88 -22.77 61.95
N GLY A 317 -31.20 -22.57 61.79
CA GLY A 317 -32.28 -22.21 62.74
C GLY A 317 -32.00 -21.25 63.92
N ILE A 318 -32.90 -20.33 64.29
CA ILE A 318 -34.25 -20.63 64.83
C ILE A 318 -35.19 -19.38 64.79
N SER A 319 -36.41 -19.63 64.30
CA SER A 319 -37.77 -19.09 64.59
C SER A 319 -38.09 -17.61 64.81
N GLY A 320 -39.17 -17.14 64.13
CA GLY A 320 -40.02 -16.07 64.66
C GLY A 320 -41.16 -15.40 63.85
N ALA A 321 -41.72 -15.98 62.77
CA ALA A 321 -43.09 -15.71 62.22
C ALA A 321 -43.51 -14.25 61.85
N PRO A 322 -44.69 -13.99 61.22
CA PRO A 322 -44.73 -13.44 59.84
C PRO A 322 -45.45 -12.08 59.72
N LEU A 323 -45.11 -11.27 58.69
CA LEU A 323 -45.95 -10.15 58.27
C LEU A 323 -46.14 -10.13 56.75
N THR A 324 -47.24 -10.74 56.34
CA THR A 324 -47.95 -10.48 55.09
C THR A 324 -48.60 -9.10 55.17
N LYS A 325 -48.36 -8.22 54.18
CA LYS A 325 -49.35 -7.41 53.43
C LYS A 325 -48.71 -6.19 52.75
N LEU A 326 -48.90 -6.12 51.42
CA LEU A 326 -48.81 -4.87 50.63
C LEU A 326 -49.79 -3.81 51.15
N PRO A 327 -49.46 -2.52 50.97
CA PRO A 327 -50.46 -1.49 50.70
C PRO A 327 -50.27 -0.86 49.30
N PRO A 328 -51.33 -0.19 48.78
CA PRO A 328 -51.57 0.02 47.35
C PRO A 328 -51.03 1.35 46.81
N GLN A 329 -50.78 1.38 45.50
CA GLN A 329 -50.69 2.59 44.68
C GLN A 329 -52.04 3.33 44.64
N PRO A 330 -52.02 4.66 44.48
CA PRO A 330 -52.77 5.24 43.37
C PRO A 330 -51.96 6.27 42.57
N ASN A 331 -51.98 6.06 41.24
CA ASN A 331 -52.04 6.98 40.11
C ASN A 331 -51.56 8.43 40.31
N GLY A 332 -50.76 9.03 39.42
CA GLY A 332 -50.31 8.61 38.11
C GLY A 332 -49.74 9.80 37.35
N ALA A 333 -48.80 9.56 36.44
CA ALA A 333 -48.52 10.33 35.22
C ALA A 333 -47.32 9.68 34.52
N VAL A 334 -47.55 9.23 33.29
CA VAL A 334 -46.52 8.74 32.35
C VAL A 334 -45.81 9.96 31.76
N PRO A 335 -44.52 9.88 31.38
CA PRO A 335 -44.28 9.76 29.95
C PRO A 335 -43.16 8.79 29.55
N GLU A 336 -43.39 8.15 28.41
CA GLU A 336 -42.39 7.57 27.52
C GLU A 336 -41.31 8.61 27.17
N VAL A 337 -40.05 8.19 27.11
CA VAL A 337 -39.03 8.91 26.35
C VAL A 337 -38.41 7.94 25.37
N GLY A 338 -38.94 7.98 24.15
CA GLY A 338 -38.23 7.60 22.95
C GLY A 338 -37.22 8.68 22.57
N LEU A 339 -36.15 8.21 21.91
CA LEU A 339 -35.31 8.86 20.91
C LEU A 339 -35.57 10.37 20.65
N ARG A 340 -34.49 11.19 20.73
CA ARG A 340 -33.92 11.99 19.62
C ARG A 340 -33.02 13.13 20.11
N SER A 341 -31.91 13.32 19.38
CA SER A 341 -31.06 14.50 19.33
C SER A 341 -31.82 15.81 19.05
N GLY A 342 -31.27 16.93 19.51
CA GLY A 342 -31.65 18.26 19.01
C GLY A 342 -31.16 19.44 19.88
N THR A 343 -30.07 20.07 19.41
CA THR A 343 -29.76 21.50 19.36
C THR A 343 -30.57 22.50 20.22
N LEU A 344 -29.86 23.39 20.94
CA LEU A 344 -30.36 24.74 21.24
C LEU A 344 -29.30 25.83 21.00
N THR A 345 -29.74 26.83 20.23
CA THR A 345 -29.13 28.07 19.78
C THR A 345 -29.40 29.24 20.74
N GLY A 346 -28.34 29.99 21.11
CA GLY A 346 -28.26 31.46 21.37
C GLY A 346 -28.91 32.08 22.63
N PRO A 347 -28.64 33.38 22.97
CA PRO A 347 -27.62 34.31 22.44
C PRO A 347 -26.82 35.16 23.48
N LEU A 348 -25.62 35.59 23.05
CA LEU A 348 -24.85 36.84 23.30
C LEU A 348 -24.99 37.63 24.63
N THR A 349 -23.94 37.62 25.47
CA THR A 349 -23.37 38.81 26.15
C THR A 349 -21.90 38.59 26.57
N LYS A 350 -21.00 39.40 25.99
CA LYS A 350 -19.68 39.89 26.47
C LYS A 350 -19.01 39.19 27.67
N PRO A 351 -17.77 38.67 27.57
CA PRO A 351 -16.98 38.30 28.74
C PRO A 351 -16.23 39.52 29.32
N GLU A 352 -16.48 39.80 30.59
CA GLU A 352 -15.69 40.68 31.45
C GLU A 352 -14.64 39.85 32.20
N SER A 353 -13.47 40.44 32.41
CA SER A 353 -12.28 39.88 33.03
C SER A 353 -12.47 39.62 34.53
N ALA A 354 -11.91 38.52 35.04
CA ALA A 354 -11.84 38.22 36.47
C ALA A 354 -10.54 37.44 36.79
N PRO A 355 -10.05 37.41 38.04
CA PRO A 355 -8.72 37.94 38.37
C PRO A 355 -7.74 36.89 38.92
N ASP A 356 -6.47 37.31 39.01
CA ASP A 356 -5.42 36.71 39.82
C ASP A 356 -5.86 36.44 41.27
N ASN A 357 -5.47 35.28 41.80
CA ASN A 357 -5.26 35.12 43.23
C ASN A 357 -4.02 34.26 43.52
N ARG A 358 -3.07 34.93 44.17
CA ARG A 358 -1.88 34.39 44.82
C ARG A 358 -2.22 33.74 46.17
N GLY A 359 -1.33 32.86 46.62
CA GLY A 359 -1.17 32.39 48.00
C GLY A 359 -0.28 31.14 48.04
N ASP A 360 1.05 31.29 47.90
CA ASP A 360 2.07 31.29 48.96
C ASP A 360 2.14 30.02 49.84
N THR A 361 3.28 29.30 49.84
CA THR A 361 4.20 29.16 50.99
C THR A 361 5.50 28.39 50.63
N SER A 362 6.61 29.15 50.57
CA SER A 362 7.96 28.96 51.14
C SER A 362 8.74 27.61 51.11
N VAL A 363 9.83 27.53 50.31
CA VAL A 363 11.30 27.57 50.61
C VAL A 363 11.97 26.30 51.18
N ASN A 364 12.91 25.73 50.40
CA ASN A 364 14.32 25.59 50.79
C ASN A 364 15.24 25.30 49.58
N ARG A 365 16.33 26.07 49.48
CA ARG A 365 17.43 26.00 48.50
C ARG A 365 18.75 25.88 49.28
N PRO A 366 19.83 25.36 48.67
CA PRO A 366 21.04 26.20 48.45
C PRO A 366 21.57 26.06 46.99
N GLN A 367 21.78 27.15 46.23
CA GLN A 367 23.03 27.93 45.97
C GLN A 367 24.17 27.08 45.37
N GLU A 368 25.04 27.47 44.41
CA GLU A 368 25.36 28.59 43.49
C GLU A 368 26.46 28.00 42.55
N HIS A 369 26.63 28.35 41.26
CA HIS A 369 27.56 29.41 40.81
C HIS A 369 27.56 29.63 39.28
N LEU A 370 27.43 30.91 38.92
CA LEU A 370 28.00 31.71 37.82
C LEU A 370 28.95 31.09 36.77
N ALA A 371 28.72 31.38 35.46
CA ALA A 371 29.57 32.29 34.67
C ALA A 371 29.07 32.48 33.21
N ASN A 372 28.98 33.75 32.80
CA ASN A 372 28.79 34.31 31.45
C ASN A 372 29.89 33.88 30.45
N ILE A 373 29.61 34.00 29.13
CA ILE A 373 30.30 34.94 28.20
C ILE A 373 29.61 34.97 26.80
N LYS A 374 29.67 36.18 26.23
CA LYS A 374 29.00 36.78 25.05
C LYS A 374 29.51 36.27 23.67
N THR A 375 28.63 36.35 22.66
CA THR A 375 28.86 36.38 21.19
C THR A 375 29.76 37.56 20.75
N PRO A 376 30.35 37.66 19.51
CA PRO A 376 29.59 38.03 18.28
C PRO A 376 30.27 37.57 16.92
N PRO A 377 30.14 38.20 15.70
CA PRO A 377 29.69 37.53 14.45
C PRO A 377 30.57 37.84 13.18
N ASN A 378 30.03 37.58 11.96
CA ASN A 378 30.42 38.02 10.58
C ASN A 378 31.04 36.92 9.67
N LEU A 379 30.54 36.58 8.46
CA LEU A 379 30.18 37.27 7.19
C LEU A 379 31.33 37.42 6.17
N CYS A 380 31.01 37.10 4.90
CA CYS A 380 31.71 37.31 3.62
C CYS A 380 32.75 36.25 3.21
N GLY A 381 32.77 35.67 2.01
CA GLY A 381 32.03 35.90 0.75
C GLY A 381 32.47 34.84 -0.29
N GLY A 382 31.62 34.61 -1.31
CA GLY A 382 31.91 33.71 -2.45
C GLY A 382 32.98 34.26 -3.42
N PRO A 383 33.14 33.72 -4.66
CA PRO A 383 32.16 32.95 -5.42
C PRO A 383 32.65 31.65 -6.11
N VAL A 384 31.64 30.81 -6.37
CA VAL A 384 31.37 29.96 -7.53
C VAL A 384 32.36 30.02 -8.71
N ILE A 385 32.84 28.83 -9.11
CA ILE A 385 32.96 28.47 -10.54
C ILE A 385 32.11 27.21 -10.77
N ILE A 386 30.96 27.45 -11.42
CA ILE A 386 30.23 26.45 -12.20
C ILE A 386 30.81 26.50 -13.62
N SER A 387 31.18 25.34 -14.13
CA SER A 387 31.13 24.98 -15.54
C SER A 387 30.62 23.54 -15.53
N GLY A 388 29.35 23.23 -15.83
CA GLY A 388 28.64 23.47 -17.09
C GLY A 388 29.02 22.34 -18.05
N ASN A 389 28.18 21.38 -18.47
CA ASN A 389 26.73 21.30 -18.69
C ASN A 389 26.29 19.84 -18.44
N ALA A 390 25.19 19.48 -17.78
CA ALA A 390 23.77 19.77 -18.01
C ALA A 390 23.22 19.27 -19.37
N ASN A 391 22.60 18.07 -19.36
CA ASN A 391 21.19 17.82 -19.73
C ASN A 391 20.93 16.32 -19.97
N LEU A 392 19.77 15.73 -19.71
CA LEU A 392 18.64 15.98 -18.79
C LEU A 392 17.67 14.80 -19.00
N ALA A 393 17.34 14.07 -17.94
CA ALA A 393 16.08 13.33 -17.68
C ALA A 393 16.33 12.53 -16.38
N GLY A 394 16.06 13.01 -15.16
CA GLY A 394 14.98 13.88 -14.69
C GLY A 394 13.77 13.04 -14.25
N ALA A 395 13.23 13.05 -13.03
CA ALA A 395 13.70 13.34 -11.68
C ALA A 395 12.55 12.96 -10.73
N ASN A 396 12.86 12.35 -9.58
CA ASN A 396 12.34 12.74 -8.26
C ASN A 396 12.93 11.83 -7.17
N LEU A 397 14.15 12.19 -6.75
CA LEU A 397 14.69 11.91 -5.42
C LEU A 397 14.42 13.15 -4.57
N LEU A 398 13.52 13.05 -3.61
CA LEU A 398 13.51 13.92 -2.43
C LEU A 398 13.41 13.01 -1.21
N SER A 399 14.58 12.55 -0.75
CA SER A 399 14.74 11.90 0.55
C SER A 399 15.21 12.97 1.53
N THR A 400 14.34 13.38 2.43
CA THR A 400 14.70 14.16 3.61
C THR A 400 15.46 13.26 4.58
N VAL A 401 16.72 13.62 4.78
CA VAL A 401 17.56 13.25 5.92
C VAL A 401 16.80 13.48 7.22
N VAL A 402 16.63 12.44 8.04
CA VAL A 402 16.21 12.56 9.43
C VAL A 402 17.30 11.94 10.29
N ASP A 403 17.90 12.80 11.10
CA ASP A 403 19.00 12.56 12.02
C ASP A 403 18.56 11.61 13.15
N GLU A 404 19.41 10.63 13.49
CA GLU A 404 19.18 9.70 14.59
C GLU A 404 19.46 10.40 15.93
N SER A 405 18.43 10.51 16.77
CA SER A 405 18.61 10.70 18.22
C SER A 405 17.42 10.12 18.98
N ALA A 406 17.66 8.92 19.54
CA ALA A 406 17.04 8.31 20.73
C ALA A 406 15.62 8.72 21.17
N GLY A 407 14.69 7.74 21.12
CA GLY A 407 13.68 7.53 22.18
C GLY A 407 12.20 7.71 21.78
N LYS A 408 11.45 6.59 21.91
CA LYS A 408 10.00 6.38 21.78
C LYS A 408 9.43 6.22 20.37
N ASP A 409 8.86 5.04 20.13
CA ASP A 409 7.93 4.72 19.05
C ASP A 409 6.78 5.75 19.02
N GLN A 410 6.89 6.72 18.13
CA GLN A 410 5.74 7.47 17.63
C GLN A 410 5.45 6.98 16.21
N PRO A 411 4.18 6.76 15.83
CA PRO A 411 3.82 6.46 14.45
C PRO A 411 4.40 7.56 13.54
N PRO A 412 4.79 7.23 12.29
CA PRO A 412 5.35 8.23 11.38
C PRO A 412 4.41 9.44 11.32
N ALA A 413 4.91 10.60 11.74
CA ALA A 413 4.13 11.82 11.76
C ALA A 413 3.57 12.07 10.36
N SER A 414 2.26 12.30 10.26
CA SER A 414 1.62 12.61 8.99
C SER A 414 2.34 13.78 8.31
N SER A 415 2.51 13.73 6.98
CA SER A 415 3.10 14.83 6.21
C SER A 415 2.31 16.14 6.36
N VAL A 416 1.06 16.07 6.82
CA VAL A 416 0.19 17.21 7.11
C VAL A 416 -0.11 17.37 8.60
N ALA A 417 0.69 16.78 9.49
CA ALA A 417 0.49 16.87 10.94
C ALA A 417 0.44 18.32 11.47
N PHE A 418 1.05 19.27 10.76
CA PHE A 418 0.97 20.70 11.08
C PHE A 418 -0.45 21.29 10.94
N ALA A 419 -1.33 20.64 10.16
CA ALA A 419 -2.72 21.03 9.94
C ALA A 419 -3.72 20.30 10.86
N ALA A 420 -3.25 19.48 11.80
CA ALA A 420 -4.05 18.80 12.82
C ALA A 420 -4.48 19.75 13.96
N THR A 421 -5.05 20.90 13.60
CA THR A 421 -5.45 21.98 14.52
C THR A 421 -6.82 22.51 14.13
N GLY A 422 -7.44 23.33 14.99
CA GLY A 422 -8.69 24.04 14.68
C GLY A 422 -9.97 23.22 14.84
N LEU A 423 -11.07 23.69 14.23
CA LEU A 423 -12.42 23.12 14.39
C LEU A 423 -12.53 21.73 13.75
N GLU A 424 -11.93 21.56 12.56
CA GLU A 424 -11.79 20.26 11.91
C GLU A 424 -10.29 19.94 11.73
N PRO A 425 -9.71 19.08 12.60
CA PRO A 425 -8.30 18.71 12.50
C PRO A 425 -8.06 17.81 11.28
N VAL A 426 -6.99 18.08 10.53
CA VAL A 426 -6.66 17.32 9.31
C VAL A 426 -5.36 16.54 9.50
N ASP A 427 -5.49 15.25 9.86
CA ASP A 427 -4.35 14.31 9.93
C ASP A 427 -4.04 13.67 8.56
N ASP A 428 -5.03 13.53 7.69
CA ASP A 428 -4.88 12.95 6.35
C ASP A 428 -5.86 13.63 5.38
N ILE A 429 -5.37 14.12 4.25
CA ILE A 429 -6.21 14.77 3.24
C ILE A 429 -7.18 13.78 2.59
N TRP A 430 -6.75 12.55 2.32
CA TRP A 430 -7.42 11.57 1.44
C TRP A 430 -8.26 10.53 2.19
N HIS A 431 -7.85 10.12 3.38
CA HIS A 431 -8.52 9.06 4.14
C HIS A 431 -9.83 9.54 4.75
N ILE A 432 -10.94 8.86 4.46
CA ILE A 432 -12.25 9.08 5.12
C ILE A 432 -12.56 7.81 5.91
N PRO A 433 -12.71 7.88 7.24
CA PRO A 433 -13.07 6.73 8.05
C PRO A 433 -14.42 6.15 7.62
N ALA A 434 -14.53 4.83 7.54
CA ALA A 434 -15.78 4.16 7.12
C ALA A 434 -16.99 4.49 8.00
N LEU A 435 -16.76 4.86 9.27
CA LEU A 435 -17.80 5.28 10.22
C LEU A 435 -18.37 6.68 9.94
N MET A 436 -17.66 7.50 9.16
CA MET A 436 -18.03 8.87 8.80
C MET A 436 -18.33 9.01 7.31
N ASP A 437 -18.40 7.89 6.59
CA ASP A 437 -18.57 7.84 5.14
C ASP A 437 -20.05 7.75 4.74
N ASP A 438 -20.84 8.71 5.23
CA ASP A 438 -22.25 8.89 4.92
C ASP A 438 -22.58 10.36 4.64
N VAL A 439 -23.75 10.61 4.05
CA VAL A 439 -24.14 11.96 3.59
C VAL A 439 -24.18 12.97 4.74
N GLU A 440 -24.68 12.59 5.91
CA GLU A 440 -24.86 13.52 7.03
C GLU A 440 -23.51 13.93 7.63
N HIS A 441 -22.63 12.97 7.93
CA HIS A 441 -21.31 13.27 8.49
C HIS A 441 -20.41 14.03 7.51
N LEU A 442 -20.46 13.71 6.22
CA LEU A 442 -19.69 14.44 5.21
C LEU A 442 -20.19 15.87 5.02
N GLN A 443 -21.50 16.11 5.14
CA GLN A 443 -22.06 17.47 5.13
C GLN A 443 -21.61 18.27 6.36
N ASP A 444 -21.62 17.67 7.55
CA ASP A 444 -21.16 18.31 8.78
C ASP A 444 -19.67 18.64 8.73
N MET A 445 -18.85 17.73 8.19
CA MET A 445 -17.41 17.97 8.00
C MET A 445 -17.17 19.08 6.95
N ALA A 446 -17.93 19.07 5.84
CA ALA A 446 -17.83 20.12 4.83
C ALA A 446 -18.21 21.50 5.37
N TYR A 447 -19.25 21.59 6.19
CA TYR A 447 -19.64 22.84 6.86
C TYR A 447 -18.57 23.33 7.83
N ARG A 448 -18.06 22.46 8.72
CA ARG A 448 -17.01 22.84 9.69
C ARG A 448 -15.75 23.36 8.99
N LEU A 449 -15.30 22.67 7.93
CA LEU A 449 -14.16 23.12 7.12
C LEU A 449 -14.45 24.46 6.44
N ALA A 450 -15.61 24.63 5.82
CA ALA A 450 -15.96 25.88 5.15
C ALA A 450 -16.09 27.06 6.15
N PHE A 451 -16.69 26.82 7.31
CA PHE A 451 -16.84 27.81 8.37
C PHE A 451 -15.47 28.26 8.88
N GLU A 452 -14.60 27.33 9.23
CA GLU A 452 -13.24 27.63 9.71
C GLU A 452 -12.43 28.40 8.67
N LEU A 453 -12.50 28.01 7.40
CA LEU A 453 -11.87 28.75 6.31
C LEU A 453 -12.39 30.17 6.18
N SER A 454 -13.71 30.37 6.36
CA SER A 454 -14.30 31.71 6.31
C SER A 454 -13.97 32.56 7.53
N GLU A 455 -13.80 31.95 8.70
CA GLU A 455 -13.37 32.62 9.94
C GLU A 455 -11.93 33.16 9.79
N ALA A 456 -11.02 32.35 9.25
CA ALA A 456 -9.66 32.77 8.95
C ALA A 456 -9.59 33.97 8.00
N MET A 457 -10.58 34.08 7.10
CA MET A 457 -10.72 35.17 6.13
C MET A 457 -11.61 36.32 6.61
N GLY A 458 -12.05 36.31 7.87
CA GLY A 458 -12.89 37.37 8.46
C GLY A 458 -14.31 37.46 7.89
N CYS A 459 -14.85 36.36 7.38
CA CYS A 459 -16.15 36.29 6.70
C CYS A 459 -17.05 35.14 7.18
N ALA A 460 -16.87 34.68 8.43
CA ALA A 460 -17.65 33.62 9.06
C ALA A 460 -19.17 33.84 8.99
N ASP A 461 -19.61 35.09 9.18
CA ASP A 461 -21.04 35.47 9.18
C ASP A 461 -21.75 35.22 7.83
N SER A 462 -20.99 34.97 6.76
CA SER A 462 -21.52 34.76 5.41
C SER A 462 -21.84 33.29 5.11
N ILE A 463 -21.41 32.33 5.94
CA ILE A 463 -21.61 30.90 5.73
C ILE A 463 -22.57 30.35 6.77
N ALA A 464 -23.56 29.59 6.32
CA ALA A 464 -24.51 28.88 7.17
C ALA A 464 -24.60 27.40 6.81
N GLU A 465 -24.96 26.61 7.81
CA GLU A 465 -25.23 25.19 7.68
C GLU A 465 -26.46 24.97 6.77
N TYR A 466 -26.35 24.05 5.81
CA TYR A 466 -27.42 23.74 4.86
C TYR A 466 -27.49 22.24 4.57
N LYS A 467 -28.43 21.56 5.23
CA LYS A 467 -28.56 20.08 5.28
C LYS A 467 -29.65 19.53 4.37
N GLN A 468 -29.60 19.85 3.07
CA GLN A 468 -30.44 19.14 2.09
C GLN A 468 -29.71 17.93 1.55
N ARG A 469 -30.42 16.87 1.14
CA ARG A 469 -29.78 15.62 0.68
C ARG A 469 -28.80 15.81 -0.46
N ASP A 470 -29.05 16.78 -1.34
CA ASP A 470 -28.26 17.13 -2.51
C ASP A 470 -27.28 18.29 -2.30
N SER A 471 -27.24 18.87 -1.10
CA SER A 471 -26.36 20.00 -0.81
C SER A 471 -24.93 19.58 -0.44
N ALA A 472 -24.04 20.57 -0.44
CA ALA A 472 -22.66 20.43 0.03
C ALA A 472 -22.51 20.50 1.57
N GLY A 473 -23.61 20.64 2.33
CA GLY A 473 -23.60 20.82 3.79
C GLY A 473 -23.56 22.28 4.26
N TYR A 474 -23.23 23.23 3.37
CA TYR A 474 -23.21 24.66 3.67
C TYR A 474 -23.74 25.50 2.50
N SER A 475 -24.20 26.71 2.79
CA SER A 475 -24.66 27.72 1.83
C SER A 475 -24.28 29.11 2.32
N THR A 476 -24.39 30.11 1.45
CA THR A 476 -24.27 31.51 1.87
C THR A 476 -25.60 32.06 2.34
N LEU A 477 -25.57 32.95 3.34
CA LEU A 477 -26.71 33.79 3.69
C LEU A 477 -26.84 34.85 2.57
N ALA A 478 -27.60 34.52 1.53
CA ALA A 478 -27.91 35.47 0.47
C ALA A 478 -28.87 36.53 1.03
N ASP A 479 -28.32 37.60 1.61
CA ASP A 479 -29.10 38.81 1.80
C ASP A 479 -29.37 39.40 0.41
N SER A 480 -30.58 39.14 -0.08
CA SER A 480 -31.13 39.54 -1.38
C SER A 480 -31.16 41.06 -1.64
N THR A 481 -30.50 41.87 -0.82
CA THR A 481 -30.58 43.33 -0.77
C THR A 481 -29.27 44.05 -1.11
N GLN A 482 -28.11 43.39 -1.22
CA GLN A 482 -26.88 44.04 -1.73
C GLN A 482 -26.10 43.17 -2.73
N LYS A 483 -26.50 43.27 -4.00
CA LYS A 483 -25.91 42.60 -5.16
C LYS A 483 -24.52 43.12 -5.57
N GLY A 484 -23.74 43.70 -4.64
CA GLY A 484 -22.56 44.51 -4.98
C GLY A 484 -21.27 44.26 -4.19
N ASN A 485 -21.26 43.43 -3.15
CA ASN A 485 -20.04 43.26 -2.33
C ASN A 485 -19.93 41.87 -1.66
N THR A 486 -20.14 40.79 -2.40
CA THR A 486 -19.85 39.45 -1.89
C THR A 486 -18.34 39.24 -1.86
N ASN A 487 -17.80 38.88 -0.69
CA ASN A 487 -16.38 38.59 -0.53
C ASN A 487 -15.96 37.52 -1.55
N ARG A 488 -14.89 37.79 -2.32
CA ARG A 488 -14.39 36.89 -3.38
C ARG A 488 -14.09 35.48 -2.86
N PHE A 489 -13.66 35.37 -1.61
CA PHE A 489 -13.40 34.09 -0.96
C PHE A 489 -14.70 33.31 -0.67
N VAL A 490 -15.77 34.00 -0.27
CA VAL A 490 -17.09 33.40 -0.07
C VAL A 490 -17.66 32.91 -1.40
N THR A 491 -17.49 33.69 -2.48
CA THR A 491 -17.85 33.26 -3.84
C THR A 491 -17.07 32.01 -4.28
N PHE A 492 -15.79 31.92 -3.92
CA PHE A 492 -14.99 30.72 -4.16
C PHE A 492 -15.54 29.49 -3.41
N LEU A 493 -15.79 29.60 -2.10
CA LEU A 493 -16.35 28.51 -1.30
C LEU A 493 -17.75 28.10 -1.80
N LEU A 494 -18.57 29.05 -2.24
CA LEU A 494 -19.87 28.76 -2.84
C LEU A 494 -19.73 28.04 -4.18
N GLY A 495 -18.77 28.42 -5.01
CA GLY A 495 -18.52 27.72 -6.28
C GLY A 495 -18.06 26.27 -6.09
N LEU A 496 -17.41 25.95 -4.97
CA LEU A 496 -17.12 24.54 -4.61
C LEU A 496 -18.39 23.71 -4.39
N THR A 497 -19.53 24.33 -4.03
CA THR A 497 -20.81 23.61 -3.83
C THR A 497 -21.47 23.19 -5.15
N GLY A 498 -21.22 23.91 -6.25
CA GLY A 498 -21.73 23.57 -7.59
C GLY A 498 -23.15 24.07 -7.91
N HIS A 499 -23.73 24.97 -7.11
CA HIS A 499 -25.04 25.55 -7.40
C HIS A 499 -24.99 26.50 -8.61
N SER A 500 -25.84 26.25 -9.61
CA SER A 500 -25.78 26.79 -10.98
C SER A 500 -26.39 28.20 -11.16
N GLY A 501 -26.11 29.13 -10.25
CA GLY A 501 -26.76 30.45 -10.26
C GLY A 501 -25.87 31.66 -9.97
N GLN A 502 -24.54 31.49 -9.85
CA GLN A 502 -23.62 32.54 -9.41
C GLN A 502 -22.38 32.60 -10.33
N GLU A 503 -21.75 33.77 -10.34
CA GLU A 503 -20.63 34.17 -11.22
C GLU A 503 -19.53 33.10 -11.30
N SER A 504 -19.03 32.83 -12.50
CA SER A 504 -17.92 31.89 -12.73
C SER A 504 -16.70 32.33 -11.92
N ILE A 505 -16.12 31.43 -11.13
CA ILE A 505 -14.83 31.67 -10.47
C ILE A 505 -13.77 31.94 -11.56
N SER A 506 -13.23 33.15 -11.59
CA SER A 506 -12.07 33.43 -12.45
C SER A 506 -10.87 32.62 -11.95
N LEU A 507 -10.20 31.90 -12.86
CA LEU A 507 -8.95 31.17 -12.57
C LEU A 507 -7.89 32.10 -11.92
N SER A 508 -7.93 33.39 -12.22
CA SER A 508 -7.05 34.38 -11.59
C SER A 508 -7.27 34.50 -10.08
N ILE A 509 -8.53 34.45 -9.62
CA ILE A 509 -8.88 34.53 -8.19
C ILE A 509 -8.40 33.27 -7.48
N PHE A 510 -8.55 32.11 -8.13
CA PHE A 510 -7.98 30.85 -7.65
C PHE A 510 -6.46 30.97 -7.50
N CYS A 511 -5.73 31.32 -8.56
CA CYS A 511 -4.27 31.42 -8.50
C CYS A 511 -3.79 32.41 -7.42
N GLN A 512 -4.41 33.58 -7.29
CA GLN A 512 -4.05 34.53 -6.23
C GLN A 512 -4.31 33.99 -4.81
N THR A 513 -5.42 33.27 -4.62
CA THR A 513 -5.77 32.74 -3.29
C THR A 513 -4.86 31.59 -2.85
N PHE A 514 -4.48 30.71 -3.79
CA PHE A 514 -3.75 29.47 -3.51
C PHE A 514 -2.24 29.56 -3.70
N LEU A 515 -1.78 30.36 -4.67
CA LEU A 515 -0.38 30.39 -5.11
C LEU A 515 0.28 31.74 -4.86
N GLY A 516 -0.51 32.82 -4.70
CA GLY A 516 -0.02 34.19 -4.72
C GLY A 516 0.34 34.64 -6.14
N SER A 517 1.13 35.72 -6.23
CA SER A 517 1.72 36.20 -7.50
C SER A 517 3.19 35.77 -7.64
N ALA A 518 3.73 35.92 -8.84
CA ALA A 518 5.18 35.81 -9.09
C ALA A 518 5.98 36.95 -8.43
N ASP A 519 5.31 38.03 -8.03
CA ASP A 519 5.91 39.16 -7.33
C ASP A 519 6.11 38.82 -5.84
N GLN A 520 7.32 39.08 -5.33
CA GLN A 520 7.71 38.79 -3.94
C GLN A 520 6.87 39.54 -2.88
N SER A 521 6.10 40.54 -3.30
CA SER A 521 5.22 41.36 -2.45
C SER A 521 3.77 40.87 -2.36
N ASP A 522 3.41 39.74 -2.99
CA ASP A 522 2.03 39.24 -3.03
C ASP A 522 2.00 37.73 -2.68
N PRO A 523 2.20 37.38 -1.39
CA PRO A 523 2.14 35.98 -0.93
C PRO A 523 0.73 35.40 -1.09
N PRO A 524 0.57 34.06 -1.12
CA PRO A 524 -0.76 33.46 -1.14
C PRO A 524 -1.59 33.95 0.03
N VAL A 525 -2.87 34.18 -0.24
CA VAL A 525 -3.83 34.69 0.76
C VAL A 525 -4.01 33.69 1.91
N LEU A 526 -3.85 32.40 1.63
CA LEU A 526 -3.96 31.33 2.61
C LEU A 526 -2.59 30.80 3.01
N ASP A 527 -2.41 30.56 4.30
CA ASP A 527 -1.27 29.79 4.79
C ASP A 527 -1.42 28.29 4.47
N ASP A 528 -0.36 27.52 4.72
CA ASP A 528 -0.33 26.09 4.43
C ASP A 528 -1.39 25.30 5.22
N ILE A 529 -1.79 25.75 6.42
CA ILE A 529 -2.80 25.07 7.24
C ILE A 529 -4.16 25.17 6.54
N HIS A 530 -4.56 26.38 6.15
CA HIS A 530 -5.83 26.60 5.46
C HIS A 530 -5.83 26.00 4.05
N LEU A 531 -4.67 25.97 3.38
CA LEU A 531 -4.51 25.27 2.10
C LEU A 531 -4.83 23.77 2.25
N VAL A 532 -4.26 23.10 3.25
CA VAL A 532 -4.55 21.68 3.54
C VAL A 532 -6.04 21.48 3.85
N LYS A 533 -6.67 22.39 4.60
CA LYS A 533 -8.11 22.33 4.89
C LYS A 533 -8.99 22.48 3.65
N ILE A 534 -8.58 23.28 2.66
CA ILE A 534 -9.28 23.34 1.37
C ILE A 534 -9.11 22.03 0.59
N MET A 535 -7.90 21.46 0.57
CA MET A 535 -7.67 20.17 -0.08
C MET A 535 -8.54 19.08 0.58
N ARG A 536 -8.66 19.11 1.91
CA ARG A 536 -9.55 18.23 2.67
C ARG A 536 -11.02 18.48 2.31
N LEU A 537 -11.47 19.74 2.26
CA LEU A 537 -12.84 20.09 1.86
C LEU A 537 -13.17 19.55 0.46
N MET A 538 -12.27 19.74 -0.52
CA MET A 538 -12.46 19.18 -1.86
C MET A 538 -12.58 17.65 -1.84
N ARG A 539 -11.76 16.95 -1.04
CA ARG A 539 -11.84 15.50 -0.90
C ARG A 539 -13.18 15.04 -0.32
N VAL A 540 -13.66 15.73 0.70
CA VAL A 540 -14.95 15.47 1.38
C VAL A 540 -16.11 15.70 0.41
N LEU A 541 -16.15 16.85 -0.27
CA LEU A 541 -17.18 17.17 -1.26
C LEU A 541 -17.20 16.17 -2.42
N ARG A 542 -16.03 15.69 -2.87
CA ARG A 542 -15.96 14.63 -3.89
C ARG A 542 -16.59 13.33 -3.42
N ARG A 543 -16.39 12.92 -2.16
CA ARG A 543 -17.02 11.71 -1.61
C ARG A 543 -18.52 11.89 -1.43
N LEU A 544 -18.92 13.03 -0.87
CA LEU A 544 -20.32 13.39 -0.67
C LEU A 544 -21.10 13.31 -2.00
N ARG A 545 -20.55 13.88 -3.08
CA ARG A 545 -21.14 13.79 -4.42
C ARG A 545 -21.15 12.38 -5.03
N GLN A 546 -20.26 11.48 -4.60
CA GLN A 546 -20.34 10.07 -5.00
C GLN A 546 -21.57 9.44 -4.34
N LEU A 547 -21.69 9.57 -3.02
CA LEU A 547 -22.82 9.01 -2.26
C LEU A 547 -24.17 9.59 -2.71
N GLN A 548 -24.24 10.90 -2.99
CA GLN A 548 -25.46 11.55 -3.49
C GLN A 548 -25.88 11.03 -4.87
N ARG A 549 -24.93 10.74 -5.77
CA ARG A 549 -25.23 10.13 -7.07
C ARG A 549 -25.71 8.69 -6.92
N ASP A 550 -25.05 7.91 -6.08
CA ASP A 550 -25.41 6.51 -5.85
C ASP A 550 -26.80 6.39 -5.21
N ALA A 551 -27.15 7.30 -4.28
CA ALA A 551 -28.49 7.39 -3.70
C ALA A 551 -29.56 7.79 -4.73
N ASN A 552 -29.26 8.73 -5.63
CA ASN A 552 -30.19 9.13 -6.70
C ASN A 552 -30.43 8.00 -7.73
N VAL A 553 -29.40 7.18 -8.01
CA VAL A 553 -29.55 5.99 -8.87
C VAL A 553 -30.44 4.94 -8.20
N ALA A 554 -30.27 4.70 -6.89
CA ALA A 554 -31.12 3.77 -6.14
C ALA A 554 -32.60 4.20 -6.10
N ILE A 555 -32.86 5.52 -6.02
CA ILE A 555 -34.23 6.06 -6.03
C ILE A 555 -34.87 5.94 -7.43
N ASN A 556 -34.10 6.19 -8.50
CA ASN A 556 -34.62 6.12 -9.88
C ASN A 556 -34.69 4.69 -10.44
N GLY A 557 -33.88 3.75 -9.92
CA GLY A 557 -33.89 2.34 -10.31
C GLY A 557 -34.95 1.49 -9.60
N GLY A 558 -35.67 2.05 -8.63
CA GLY A 558 -36.76 1.37 -7.90
C GLY A 558 -38.14 1.46 -8.56
N LEU A 559 -38.21 1.99 -9.78
CA LEU A 559 -39.42 2.09 -10.63
C LEU A 559 -39.18 1.32 -11.95
N LEU A 560 -38.95 0.01 -11.85
CA LEU A 560 -39.10 -0.93 -12.95
C LEU A 560 -39.89 -2.15 -12.49
#